data_AF-A0A8B7D8V5-F1
#
_entry.id   AF-A0A8B7D8V5-F1
#
_cell.length_a   1.000
_cell.length_b   1.000
_cell.length_c   1.000
_cell.angle_alpha   90.00
_cell.angle_beta   90.00
_cell.angle_gamma   90.00
#
_symmetry.space_group_name_H-M   'P 1'
#
loop_
_entity.id
_entity.type
_entity.pdbx_description
1 polymer ?
#
loop_
_entity_poly.entity_id
_entity_poly.type
_entity_poly.pdbx_seq_one_letter_code
_entity_poly.pdbx_strand_id
1 'polypeptide(L)'
;MYRVFLCIDENTKTKLAMKCIEVGNTDNNDKAKKEMEKIKYEISLFQTLSHKRIVEYFASACTSTTISILMEYMEGVSFTNFYKSFGCTVLEMLTTKPPWFDLEPISAIYRIASQPTIPHLPEVSSNFCKNFVNDCFISDPALRPNASQLLSYDWIRVYRE
;
A
#
# COMPACT_ATOMS: atom_id res chain seq x y z
N MET A 1 -19.14 4.04 -3.60
CA MET A 1 -18.16 3.00 -4.04
C MET A 1 -16.96 3.72 -4.67
N TYR A 2 -15.77 3.13 -4.75
CA TYR A 2 -14.64 3.75 -5.44
C TYR A 2 -13.99 2.82 -6.47
N ARG A 3 -13.35 3.42 -7.48
CA ARG A 3 -12.59 2.75 -8.55
C ARG A 3 -11.29 3.52 -8.80
N VAL A 4 -10.24 2.82 -9.23
CA VAL A 4 -8.97 3.45 -9.60
C VAL A 4 -8.63 3.08 -11.03
N PHE A 5 -8.27 4.07 -11.83
CA PHE A 5 -7.92 3.94 -13.24
C PHE A 5 -6.48 4.36 -13.45
N LEU A 6 -5.76 3.65 -14.33
CA LEU A 6 -4.47 4.12 -14.86
C LEU A 6 -4.75 5.14 -15.95
N CYS A 7 -4.15 6.31 -15.83
CA CYS A 7 -4.18 7.39 -16.81
C CYS A 7 -2.74 7.65 -17.30
N ILE A 8 -2.62 8.21 -18.50
CA ILE A 8 -1.34 8.64 -19.04
C ILE A 8 -1.50 10.13 -19.37
N ASP A 9 -0.62 10.96 -18.83
CA ASP A 9 -0.56 12.36 -19.22
C ASP A 9 -0.06 12.46 -20.67
N GLU A 10 -0.85 13.10 -21.54
CA GLU A 10 -0.54 13.20 -22.96
C GLU A 10 0.74 13.98 -23.25
N ASN A 11 1.07 14.97 -22.41
CA ASN A 11 2.21 15.87 -22.58
C ASN A 11 3.51 15.22 -22.08
N THR A 12 3.47 14.64 -20.87
CA THR A 12 4.67 14.10 -20.22
C THR A 12 4.87 12.61 -20.47
N LYS A 13 3.84 11.90 -20.98
CA LYS A 13 3.77 10.43 -21.08
C LYS A 13 3.92 9.71 -19.74
N THR A 14 3.73 10.42 -18.63
CA THR A 14 3.83 9.87 -17.28
C THR A 14 2.56 9.10 -16.92
N LYS A 15 2.72 7.96 -16.24
CA LYS A 15 1.59 7.20 -15.68
C LYS A 15 1.05 7.90 -14.44
N LEU A 16 -0.26 8.04 -14.36
CA LEU A 16 -1.00 8.63 -13.24
C LEU A 16 -2.11 7.68 -12.79
N ALA A 17 -2.50 7.76 -11.52
CA ALA A 17 -3.66 7.06 -10.99
C ALA A 17 -4.83 8.04 -10.82
N MET A 18 -5.99 7.71 -11.37
CA MET A 18 -7.23 8.45 -11.15
C MET A 18 -8.17 7.63 -10.28
N LYS A 19 -8.37 8.07 -9.03
CA LYS A 19 -9.34 7.48 -8.09
C LYS A 19 -10.68 8.19 -8.23
N CYS A 20 -11.70 7.45 -8.66
CA CYS A 20 -13.08 7.93 -8.79
C CYS A 20 -13.93 7.43 -7.61
N ILE A 21 -14.63 8.33 -6.93
CA ILE A 21 -15.48 8.04 -5.77
C ILE A 21 -16.91 8.48 -6.10
N GLU A 22 -17.84 7.53 -6.08
CA GLU A 22 -19.27 7.79 -6.25
C GLU A 22 -19.92 8.11 -4.91
N VAL A 23 -20.51 9.31 -4.81
CA VAL A 23 -21.12 9.86 -3.58
C VAL A 23 -22.66 9.93 -3.68
N GLY A 24 -23.22 9.71 -4.88
CA GLY A 24 -24.65 9.84 -5.16
C GLY A 24 -25.05 11.29 -5.45
N ASN A 25 -26.24 11.52 -6.01
CA ASN A 25 -26.66 12.85 -6.47
C ASN A 25 -26.81 13.83 -5.30
N THR A 26 -25.99 14.88 -5.30
CA THR A 26 -25.97 15.93 -4.25
C THR A 26 -27.13 16.91 -4.32
N ASP A 27 -27.85 16.99 -5.45
CA ASP A 27 -28.88 18.01 -5.66
C ASP A 27 -30.15 17.75 -4.84
N ASN A 28 -30.44 16.47 -4.53
CA ASN A 28 -31.65 16.05 -3.81
C ASN A 28 -31.36 15.34 -2.48
N ASN A 29 -30.09 15.23 -2.07
CA ASN A 29 -29.71 14.41 -0.91
C ASN A 29 -28.71 15.14 0.01
N ASP A 30 -29.23 15.67 1.12
CA ASP A 30 -28.42 16.34 2.15
C ASP A 30 -27.35 15.43 2.77
N LYS A 31 -27.57 14.11 2.77
CA LYS A 31 -26.56 13.14 3.22
C LYS A 31 -25.39 13.07 2.24
N ALA A 32 -25.66 12.98 0.94
CA ALA A 32 -24.64 12.96 -0.11
C ALA A 32 -23.85 14.28 -0.13
N LYS A 33 -24.53 15.42 0.10
CA LYS A 33 -23.87 16.73 0.22
C LYS A 33 -22.92 16.80 1.42
N LYS A 34 -23.31 16.26 2.58
CA LYS A 34 -22.41 16.17 3.75
C LYS A 34 -21.22 15.24 3.52
N GLU A 35 -21.41 14.11 2.85
CA GLU A 35 -20.32 13.19 2.51
C GLU A 35 -19.34 13.83 1.52
N MET A 36 -19.85 14.53 0.51
CA MET A 36 -19.08 15.30 -0.47
C MET A 36 -18.19 16.35 0.21
N GLU A 37 -18.74 17.14 1.14
CA GLU A 37 -17.97 18.17 1.85
C GLU A 37 -16.86 17.58 2.73
N LYS A 38 -17.09 16.43 3.37
CA LYS A 38 -16.04 15.72 4.12
C LYS A 38 -14.89 15.29 3.21
N ILE A 39 -15.20 14.72 2.05
CA ILE A 39 -14.17 14.24 1.12
C ILE A 39 -13.39 15.42 0.52
N LYS A 40 -14.05 16.54 0.20
CA LYS A 40 -13.37 17.76 -0.25
C LYS A 40 -12.41 18.30 0.80
N TYR A 41 -12.80 18.27 2.07
CA TYR A 41 -11.92 18.68 3.16
C TYR A 41 -10.69 17.76 3.28
N GLU A 42 -10.87 16.44 3.19
CA GLU A 42 -9.75 15.49 3.16
C GLU A 42 -8.82 15.78 1.97
N ILE A 43 -9.36 16.00 0.76
CA ILE A 43 -8.57 16.33 -0.43
C ILE A 43 -7.76 17.61 -0.22
N SER A 44 -8.35 18.64 0.38
CA SER A 44 -7.65 19.89 0.71
C SER A 44 -6.47 19.66 1.66
N LEU A 45 -6.63 18.79 2.66
CA LEU A 45 -5.50 18.40 3.51
C LEU A 45 -4.43 17.64 2.72
N PHE A 46 -4.83 16.70 1.87
CA PHE A 46 -3.90 15.93 1.04
C PHE A 46 -3.09 16.81 0.07
N GLN A 47 -3.67 17.91 -0.44
CA GLN A 47 -2.97 18.89 -1.29
C GLN A 47 -1.78 19.57 -0.58
N THR A 48 -1.80 19.65 0.75
CA THR A 48 -0.73 20.31 1.51
C THR A 48 0.45 19.39 1.82
N LEU A 49 0.33 18.08 1.57
CA LEU A 49 1.36 17.10 1.86
C LEU A 49 2.37 17.02 0.72
N SER A 50 3.58 17.54 0.95
CA SER A 50 4.73 17.39 0.03
C SER A 50 5.87 16.67 0.72
N HIS A 51 6.11 15.41 0.33
CA HIS A 51 7.20 14.62 0.88
C HIS A 51 7.63 13.51 -0.09
N LYS A 52 8.94 13.28 -0.21
CA LYS A 52 9.57 12.30 -1.14
C LYS A 52 9.02 10.86 -1.07
N ARG A 53 8.31 10.50 0.00
CA ARG A 53 7.75 9.16 0.27
C ARG A 53 6.23 9.13 0.39
N ILE A 54 5.55 10.23 0.06
CA ILE A 54 4.09 10.33 0.04
C ILE A 54 3.69 10.47 -1.43
N VAL A 55 2.67 9.71 -1.84
CA VAL A 55 2.11 9.76 -3.20
C VAL A 55 1.74 11.20 -3.53
N GLU A 56 2.30 11.73 -4.61
CA GLU A 56 2.06 13.11 -5.00
C GLU A 56 0.61 13.28 -5.49
N TYR A 57 -0.07 14.30 -4.95
CA TYR A 57 -1.37 14.73 -5.42
C TYR A 57 -1.18 15.71 -6.59
N PHE A 58 -1.91 15.49 -7.70
CA PHE A 58 -1.88 16.40 -8.85
C PHE A 58 -3.11 17.30 -8.90
N ALA A 59 -4.30 16.72 -8.89
CA ALA A 59 -5.54 17.46 -9.06
C ALA A 59 -6.76 16.67 -8.57
N SER A 60 -7.89 17.34 -8.43
CA SER A 60 -9.18 16.70 -8.21
C SER A 60 -10.26 17.42 -8.98
N ALA A 61 -11.17 16.66 -9.56
CA ALA A 61 -12.37 17.15 -10.19
C ALA A 61 -13.59 16.69 -9.41
N CYS A 62 -14.60 17.55 -9.33
CA CYS A 62 -15.81 17.30 -8.57
C CYS A 62 -17.02 17.54 -9.47
N THR A 63 -17.92 16.56 -9.54
CA THR A 63 -19.20 16.61 -10.23
C THR A 63 -20.33 16.41 -9.21
N SER A 64 -21.60 16.59 -9.59
CA SER A 64 -22.75 16.41 -8.69
C SER A 64 -22.92 14.98 -8.14
N THR A 65 -22.22 13.99 -8.69
CA THR A 65 -22.36 12.58 -8.29
C THR A 65 -21.03 11.90 -7.97
N THR A 66 -19.92 12.47 -8.42
CA THR A 66 -18.61 11.81 -8.44
C THR A 66 -17.49 12.78 -8.09
N ILE A 67 -16.50 12.28 -7.36
CA ILE A 67 -15.23 12.97 -7.10
C ILE A 67 -14.13 12.15 -7.77
N SER A 68 -13.30 12.80 -8.58
CA SER A 68 -12.13 12.20 -9.20
C SER A 68 -10.88 12.83 -8.60
N ILE A 69 -9.93 12.01 -8.18
CA ILE A 69 -8.64 12.44 -7.62
C ILE A 69 -7.53 11.89 -8.51
N LEU A 70 -6.70 12.78 -9.04
CA LEU A 70 -5.53 12.46 -9.84
C LEU A 70 -4.29 12.50 -8.96
N MET A 71 -3.52 11.41 -8.97
CA MET A 71 -2.35 11.21 -8.13
C MET A 71 -1.27 10.43 -8.88
N GLU A 72 -0.06 10.43 -8.32
CA GLU A 72 1.05 9.63 -8.82
C GLU A 72 0.64 8.15 -8.92
N TYR A 73 0.97 7.53 -10.06
CA TYR A 73 0.73 6.10 -10.23
C TYR A 73 1.80 5.30 -9.47
N MET A 74 1.36 4.58 -8.45
CA MET A 74 2.20 3.60 -7.78
C MET A 74 2.11 2.26 -8.51
N GLU A 75 3.22 1.81 -9.11
CA GLU A 75 3.29 0.49 -9.75
C GLU A 75 3.12 -0.62 -8.71
N GLY A 76 1.97 -1.29 -8.75
CA GLY A 76 1.86 -2.70 -8.39
C GLY A 76 1.85 -3.10 -6.91
N VAL A 77 1.61 -2.20 -5.94
CA VAL A 77 1.62 -2.61 -4.53
C VAL A 77 0.32 -2.29 -3.80
N SER A 78 -0.53 -3.31 -3.57
CA SER A 78 -1.53 -3.21 -2.51
C SER A 78 -0.80 -3.13 -1.16
N PHE A 79 -1.38 -2.48 -0.15
CA PHE A 79 -0.77 -2.47 1.20
C PHE A 79 -0.44 -3.90 1.69
N THR A 80 -1.25 -4.89 1.34
CA THR A 80 -0.96 -6.30 1.62
C THR A 80 0.30 -6.82 0.94
N ASN A 81 0.52 -6.44 -0.32
CA ASN A 81 1.75 -6.79 -1.03
C ASN A 81 2.94 -6.02 -0.46
N PHE A 82 2.75 -4.78 0.01
CA PHE A 82 3.82 -3.95 0.55
C PHE A 82 4.48 -4.62 1.76
N TYR A 83 3.68 -5.07 2.73
CA TYR A 83 4.21 -5.75 3.91
C TYR A 83 4.91 -7.06 3.53
N LYS A 84 4.30 -7.89 2.66
CA LYS A 84 4.91 -9.16 2.21
C LYS A 84 6.23 -8.94 1.47
N SER A 85 6.28 -7.98 0.55
CA SER A 85 7.51 -7.60 -0.16
C SER A 85 8.58 -7.10 0.80
N PHE A 86 8.22 -6.32 1.81
CA PHE A 86 9.17 -5.84 2.81
C PHE A 86 9.73 -6.99 3.67
N GLY A 87 8.89 -7.95 4.07
CA GLY A 87 9.33 -9.17 4.74
C GLY A 87 10.27 -10.02 3.86
N CYS A 88 9.98 -10.15 2.56
CA CYS A 88 10.88 -10.79 1.60
C CYS A 88 12.24 -10.10 1.51
N THR A 89 12.27 -8.76 1.45
CA THR A 89 13.52 -7.99 1.40
C THR A 89 14.36 -8.19 2.66
N VAL A 90 13.73 -8.17 3.84
CA VAL A 90 14.44 -8.45 5.10
C VAL A 90 15.04 -9.85 5.09
N LEU A 91 14.28 -10.85 4.65
CA LEU A 91 14.82 -12.22 4.51
C LEU A 91 16.02 -12.24 3.56
N GLU A 92 15.90 -11.67 2.37
CA GLU A 92 16.95 -11.66 1.36
C GLU A 92 18.25 -11.01 1.86
N MET A 93 18.14 -9.94 2.66
CA MET A 93 19.30 -9.32 3.30
C MET A 93 19.97 -10.25 4.32
N LEU A 94 19.22 -11.09 5.04
CA LEU A 94 19.77 -12.02 6.04
C LEU A 94 20.41 -13.25 5.40
N THR A 95 19.83 -13.75 4.31
CA THR A 95 20.21 -15.02 3.69
C THR A 95 21.11 -14.85 2.47
N THR A 96 21.23 -13.61 1.97
CA THR A 96 21.79 -13.24 0.65
C THR A 96 21.13 -13.98 -0.52
N LYS A 97 19.93 -14.52 -0.30
CA LYS A 97 19.19 -15.35 -1.24
C LYS A 97 17.72 -14.93 -1.23
N PRO A 98 17.05 -14.86 -2.39
CA PRO A 98 15.63 -14.55 -2.41
C PRO A 98 14.81 -15.62 -1.67
N PRO A 99 13.60 -15.28 -1.20
CA PRO A 99 12.66 -16.25 -0.66
C PRO A 99 12.46 -17.46 -1.58
N TRP A 100 12.44 -18.66 -1.01
CA TRP A 100 12.27 -19.93 -1.73
C TRP A 100 13.31 -20.22 -2.83
N PHE A 101 14.52 -19.68 -2.68
CA PHE A 101 15.65 -19.92 -3.61
C PHE A 101 15.90 -21.40 -3.94
N ASP A 102 15.61 -22.31 -3.02
CA ASP A 102 15.82 -23.76 -3.21
C ASP A 102 14.76 -24.43 -4.09
N LEU A 103 13.71 -23.70 -4.52
CA LEU A 103 12.67 -24.22 -5.41
C LEU A 103 12.91 -23.76 -6.86
N GLU A 104 12.58 -24.65 -7.81
CA GLU A 104 12.44 -24.26 -9.21
C GLU A 104 11.41 -23.14 -9.37
N PRO A 105 11.60 -22.16 -10.29
CA PRO A 105 10.76 -20.96 -10.36
C PRO A 105 9.26 -21.24 -10.47
N ILE A 106 8.87 -22.24 -11.27
CA ILE A 106 7.47 -22.64 -11.45
C ILE A 106 6.89 -23.22 -10.14
N SER A 107 7.68 -24.01 -9.41
CA SER A 107 7.28 -24.58 -8.11
C SER A 107 7.16 -23.50 -7.04
N ALA A 108 8.05 -22.50 -7.05
CA ALA A 108 7.94 -21.33 -6.17
C ALA A 108 6.66 -20.54 -6.45
N ILE A 109 6.37 -20.23 -7.72
CA ILE A 109 5.15 -19.53 -8.13
C ILE A 109 3.89 -20.30 -7.70
N TYR A 110 3.83 -21.60 -7.99
CA TYR A 110 2.69 -22.44 -7.60
C TYR A 110 2.49 -22.44 -6.08
N ARG A 111 3.57 -22.57 -5.31
CA ARG A 111 3.52 -22.57 -3.85
C ARG A 111 3.03 -21.23 -3.27
N ILE A 112 3.50 -20.11 -3.82
CA ILE A 112 3.07 -18.76 -3.42
C ILE A 112 1.59 -18.53 -3.76
N ALA A 113 1.15 -18.99 -4.94
CA ALA A 113 -0.21 -18.78 -5.42
C ALA A 113 -1.25 -19.68 -4.72
N SER A 114 -0.87 -20.91 -4.38
CA SER A 114 -1.81 -21.92 -3.89
C SER A 114 -1.90 -22.01 -2.36
N GLN A 115 -0.92 -21.50 -1.62
CA GLN A 115 -0.87 -21.68 -0.16
C GLN A 115 -0.40 -20.40 0.56
N PRO A 116 -0.97 -20.06 1.74
CA PRO A 116 -0.40 -19.03 2.60
C PRO A 116 0.96 -19.53 3.10
N THR A 117 2.03 -18.99 2.53
CA THR A 117 3.40 -19.42 2.82
C THR A 117 4.22 -18.28 3.40
N ILE A 118 4.99 -18.62 4.43
CA ILE A 118 5.98 -17.76 5.06
C ILE A 118 7.35 -18.35 4.72
N PRO A 119 8.31 -17.56 4.25
CA PRO A 119 9.63 -18.08 3.93
C PRO A 119 10.37 -18.51 5.20
N HIS A 120 11.23 -19.54 5.07
CA HIS A 120 12.05 -20.03 6.17
C HIS A 120 13.14 -19.02 6.52
N LEU A 121 13.19 -18.61 7.78
CA LEU A 121 14.23 -17.75 8.31
C LEU A 121 15.39 -18.58 8.87
N PRO A 122 16.65 -18.10 8.76
CA PRO A 122 17.79 -18.72 9.41
C PRO A 122 17.60 -18.89 10.92
N GLU A 123 18.10 -19.98 11.49
CA GLU A 123 18.03 -20.21 12.93
C GLU A 123 18.74 -19.11 13.72
N VAL A 124 19.85 -18.62 13.18
CA VAL A 124 20.67 -17.52 13.72
C VAL A 124 19.93 -16.19 13.79
N SER A 125 18.81 -16.02 13.09
CA SER A 125 18.04 -14.78 13.12
C SER A 125 17.44 -14.57 14.51
N SER A 126 17.55 -13.33 15.00
CA SER A 126 16.99 -12.95 16.30
C SER A 126 15.47 -13.13 16.34
N ASN A 127 14.92 -13.37 17.54
CA ASN A 127 13.47 -13.48 17.73
C ASN A 127 12.73 -12.21 17.28
N PHE A 128 13.35 -11.05 17.45
CA PHE A 128 12.81 -9.77 16.96
C PHE A 128 12.63 -9.76 15.44
N CYS A 129 13.63 -10.24 14.70
CA CYS A 129 13.56 -10.34 13.25
C CYS A 129 12.52 -11.36 12.79
N LYS A 130 12.45 -12.51 13.48
CA LYS A 130 11.45 -13.55 13.20
C LYS A 130 10.03 -13.04 13.40
N ASN A 131 9.75 -12.33 14.49
CA ASN A 131 8.45 -11.74 14.76
C ASN A 131 8.08 -10.70 13.69
N PHE A 132 9.02 -9.81 13.36
CA PHE A 132 8.82 -8.79 12.33
C PHE A 132 8.46 -9.39 10.96
N VAL A 133 9.20 -10.41 10.51
CA VAL A 133 8.94 -11.06 9.22
C VAL A 133 7.61 -11.81 9.28
N ASN A 134 7.31 -12.54 10.36
CA ASN A 134 6.01 -13.22 10.48
C ASN A 134 4.83 -12.26 10.38
N ASP A 135 4.92 -11.10 11.04
CA ASP A 135 3.90 -10.04 10.99
C ASP A 135 3.66 -9.52 9.56
N CYS A 136 4.71 -9.44 8.75
CA CYS A 136 4.64 -9.01 7.35
C CYS A 136 3.82 -9.97 6.47
N PHE A 137 3.72 -11.26 6.84
CA PHE A 137 3.01 -12.28 6.09
C PHE A 137 1.60 -12.61 6.64
N ILE A 138 1.14 -11.92 7.69
CA ILE A 138 -0.23 -12.06 8.20
C ILE A 138 -1.22 -11.71 7.07
N SER A 139 -2.06 -12.68 6.68
CA SER A 139 -3.00 -12.50 5.56
C SER A 139 -4.23 -11.68 5.94
N ASP A 140 -4.71 -11.83 7.19
CA ASP A 140 -5.85 -11.09 7.72
C ASP A 140 -5.48 -9.61 7.96
N PRO A 141 -6.09 -8.65 7.23
CA PRO A 141 -5.82 -7.23 7.42
C PRO A 141 -6.17 -6.72 8.83
N ALA A 142 -7.13 -7.33 9.53
CA ALA A 142 -7.53 -6.91 10.87
C ALA A 142 -6.50 -7.28 11.95
N LEU A 143 -5.74 -8.35 11.71
CA LEU A 143 -4.67 -8.82 12.61
C LEU A 143 -3.29 -8.29 12.22
N ARG A 144 -3.15 -7.75 11.01
CA ARG A 144 -1.86 -7.25 10.53
C ARG A 144 -1.50 -5.95 11.26
N PRO A 145 -0.29 -5.83 11.83
CA PRO A 145 0.16 -4.58 12.41
C PRO A 145 0.26 -3.48 11.36
N ASN A 146 -0.20 -2.28 11.71
CA ASN A 146 -0.07 -1.11 10.87
C ASN A 146 1.36 -0.56 10.87
N ALA A 147 1.66 0.38 9.97
CA ALA A 147 2.99 0.97 9.83
C ALA A 147 3.54 1.54 11.16
N SER A 148 2.71 2.19 11.99
CA SER A 148 3.13 2.71 13.29
C SER A 148 3.53 1.61 14.26
N GLN A 149 2.81 0.48 14.24
CA GLN A 149 3.14 -0.71 15.05
C GLN A 149 4.41 -1.39 14.53
N LEU A 150 4.60 -1.52 13.22
CA LEU A 150 5.84 -2.05 12.66
C LEU A 150 7.05 -1.15 12.97
N LEU A 151 6.89 0.17 12.90
CA LEU A 151 7.94 1.14 13.24
C LEU A 151 8.20 1.24 14.75
N SER A 152 7.38 0.58 15.58
CA SER A 152 7.56 0.51 17.03
C SER A 152 8.57 -0.57 17.47
N TYR A 153 8.90 -1.51 16.59
CA TYR A 153 9.92 -2.53 16.86
C TYR A 153 11.24 -1.88 17.27
N ASP A 154 11.82 -2.37 18.38
CA ASP A 154 12.99 -1.75 19.01
C ASP A 154 14.18 -1.60 18.04
N TRP A 155 14.39 -2.57 17.16
CA TRP A 155 15.46 -2.53 16.16
C TRP A 155 15.29 -1.44 15.09
N ILE A 156 14.05 -0.99 14.81
CA ILE A 156 13.78 0.12 13.89
C ILE A 156 13.90 1.46 14.62
N ARG A 157 13.46 1.51 15.89
CA ARG A 157 13.52 2.74 16.71
C ARG A 157 14.94 3.27 16.88
N VAL A 158 15.93 2.39 16.95
CA VAL A 158 17.36 2.78 17.10
C VAL A 158 17.86 3.63 15.92
N TYR A 159 17.24 3.53 14.74
CA TYR A 159 17.68 4.21 13.50
C TYR A 159 16.72 5.32 13.03
N ARG A 160 15.79 5.77 13.87
CA ARG A 160 14.97 6.95 13.60
C ARG A 160 15.75 8.21 13.98
N GLU A 161 16.44 8.80 13.01
CA GLU A 161 16.88 10.20 13.03
C GLU A 161 15.80 11.13 12.49
#